data_AF-A0A9P9LWK1-F1
#
_entry.id   AF-A0A9P9LWK1-F1
#
_cell.length_a   1.000
_cell.length_b   1.000
_cell.length_c   1.000
_cell.angle_alpha   90.00
_cell.angle_beta   90.00
_cell.angle_gamma   90.00
#
_symmetry.space_group_name_H-M   'P 1'
#
loop_
_entity.id
_entity.type
_entity.pdbx_description
1 polymer ?
#
loop_
_entity_poly.entity_id
_entity_poly.type
_entity_poly.pdbx_seq_one_letter_code
_entity_poly.pdbx_strand_id
1 'polypeptide(L)'
;MATTFPLTLLGSIKSAFGLGLILAPSWTMNMFYYRTLNPEPSNLAVRMIGTRELLFGALLLGAKTPETRRAAVLASAAVDALDLVATVWGWEMGEVEGTTAGVFTFAASASVLLAGLAWKKAGLGALKSVKM
;
A
#
# COMPACT_ATOMS: atom_id res chain seq x y z
N MET A 1 -1.06 -20.02 17.36
CA MET A 1 -0.37 -18.72 17.33
C MET A 1 -0.81 -18.01 16.06
N ALA A 2 -1.45 -16.84 16.15
CA ALA A 2 -1.92 -16.11 14.96
C ALA A 2 -0.71 -15.66 14.12
N THR A 3 -0.71 -15.94 12.82
CA THR A 3 0.46 -15.67 11.98
C THR A 3 0.46 -14.18 11.57
N THR A 4 1.54 -13.47 11.90
CA THR A 4 1.73 -12.07 11.49
C THR A 4 2.33 -11.95 10.10
N PHE A 5 2.67 -13.09 9.46
CA PHE A 5 3.36 -13.14 8.17
C PHE A 5 2.74 -12.24 7.09
N PRO A 6 1.41 -12.22 6.85
CA PRO A 6 0.84 -11.33 5.83
C PRO A 6 1.03 -9.84 6.14
N LEU A 7 0.99 -9.48 7.42
CA LEU A 7 1.16 -8.11 7.90
C LEU A 7 2.62 -7.67 7.81
N THR A 8 3.55 -8.56 8.15
CA THR A 8 4.99 -8.35 7.96
C THR A 8 5.35 -8.24 6.49
N LEU A 9 4.82 -9.12 5.64
CA LEU A 9 5.05 -9.08 4.20
C LEU A 9 4.55 -7.78 3.58
N LEU A 10 3.31 -7.39 3.89
CA LEU A 10 2.73 -6.13 3.43
C LEU A 10 3.57 -4.93 3.89
N GLY A 11 3.94 -4.90 5.17
CA GLY A 11 4.76 -3.83 5.73
C GLY A 11 6.15 -3.72 5.08
N SER A 12 6.79 -4.85 4.79
CA SER A 12 8.08 -4.90 4.09
C SER A 12 7.98 -4.40 2.65
N ILE A 13 6.95 -4.82 1.90
CA ILE A 13 6.74 -4.38 0.51
C ILE A 13 6.56 -2.86 0.48
N LYS A 14 5.67 -2.32 1.33
CA LYS A 14 5.42 -0.88 1.40
C LYS A 14 6.65 -0.08 1.81
N SER A 15 7.42 -0.57 2.78
CA SER A 15 8.67 0.09 3.20
C SER A 15 9.72 0.10 2.08
N ALA A 16 9.93 -1.04 1.41
CA ALA A 16 10.90 -1.15 0.33
C ALA A 16 10.52 -0.29 -0.88
N PHE A 17 9.23 -0.32 -1.26
CA PHE A 17 8.70 0.50 -2.34
C PHE A 17 8.79 1.99 -2.00
N GLY A 18 8.41 2.39 -0.79
CA GLY A 18 8.50 3.77 -0.31
C GLY A 18 9.93 4.31 -0.31
N LEU A 19 10.89 3.52 0.19
CA LEU A 19 12.32 3.86 0.14
C LEU A 19 12.82 3.99 -1.30
N GLY A 20 12.41 3.10 -2.20
CA GLY A 20 12.75 3.16 -3.62
C GLY A 20 12.28 4.47 -4.26
N LEU A 21 11.02 4.84 -4.05
CA LEU A 21 10.45 6.08 -4.58
C LEU A 21 11.10 7.36 -4.00
N ILE A 22 11.64 7.31 -2.78
CA ILE A 22 12.34 8.46 -2.17
C ILE A 22 13.78 8.55 -2.67
N LEU A 23 14.52 7.45 -2.64
CA LEU A 23 15.97 7.42 -2.85
C LEU A 23 16.35 7.27 -4.33
N ALA A 24 15.54 6.56 -5.10
CA ALA A 24 15.79 6.24 -6.50
C ALA A 24 14.50 6.28 -7.34
N PRO A 25 13.75 7.41 -7.34
CA PRO A 25 12.44 7.51 -7.98
C PRO A 25 12.46 7.07 -9.44
N SER A 26 13.43 7.52 -10.24
CA SER A 26 13.51 7.15 -11.65
C SER A 26 13.75 5.65 -11.85
N TRP A 27 14.56 5.02 -11.00
CA TRP A 27 14.81 3.57 -11.09
C TRP A 27 13.59 2.76 -10.68
N THR A 28 13.00 3.10 -9.53
CA THR A 28 11.78 2.44 -9.04
C THR A 28 10.64 2.62 -10.03
N MET A 29 10.49 3.81 -10.61
CA MET A 29 9.42 4.06 -11.57
C MET A 29 9.61 3.27 -12.89
N ASN A 30 10.86 3.14 -13.35
CA ASN A 30 11.19 2.36 -14.54
C ASN A 30 11.01 0.85 -14.34
N MET A 31 11.27 0.30 -13.14
CA MET A 31 11.04 -1.13 -12.85
C MET A 31 9.58 -1.55 -12.99
N PHE A 32 8.65 -0.63 -12.76
CA PHE A 32 7.21 -0.90 -12.80
C PHE A 32 6.53 -0.31 -14.04
N TYR A 33 7.30 0.02 -15.09
CA TYR A 33 6.80 0.54 -16.37
C TYR A 33 5.95 1.81 -16.26
N TYR A 34 6.26 2.70 -15.31
CA TYR A 34 5.60 4.00 -15.22
C TYR A 34 6.20 4.98 -16.24
N ARG A 35 5.76 4.90 -17.50
CA ARG A 35 6.20 5.83 -18.56
C ARG A 35 5.46 7.17 -18.56
N THR A 36 4.30 7.25 -17.92
CA THR A 36 3.40 8.42 -17.95
C THR A 36 3.59 9.40 -16.79
N LEU A 37 4.01 8.92 -15.62
CA LEU A 37 4.48 9.79 -14.55
C LEU A 37 5.89 10.24 -14.94
N ASN A 38 6.04 11.50 -15.35
CA ASN A 38 7.34 12.08 -15.67
C ASN A 38 8.32 11.70 -14.54
N PRO A 39 9.30 10.80 -14.78
CA PRO A 39 10.17 10.23 -13.75
C PRO A 39 11.25 11.23 -13.34
N GLU A 40 11.03 12.51 -13.63
CA GLU A 40 11.91 13.58 -13.24
C GLU A 40 12.15 13.51 -11.74
N PRO A 41 13.42 13.50 -11.30
CA PRO A 41 13.79 13.46 -9.89
C PRO A 41 13.21 14.62 -9.04
N SER A 42 12.78 15.69 -9.72
CA SER A 42 12.14 16.90 -9.21
C SER A 42 10.63 16.70 -8.90
N ASN A 43 10.02 15.61 -9.37
CA ASN A 43 8.60 15.35 -9.19
C ASN A 43 8.30 15.00 -7.73
N LEU A 44 7.91 16.00 -6.96
CA LEU A 44 7.58 15.88 -5.54
C LEU A 44 6.45 14.88 -5.29
N ALA A 45 5.52 14.70 -6.23
CA ALA A 45 4.41 13.76 -6.06
C ALA A 45 4.91 12.32 -5.90
N VAL A 46 5.94 11.90 -6.65
CA VAL A 46 6.54 10.57 -6.55
C VAL A 46 7.14 10.32 -5.16
N ARG A 47 7.82 11.32 -4.60
CA ARG A 47 8.41 11.26 -3.25
C ARG A 47 7.36 11.33 -2.14
N MET A 48 6.24 12.02 -2.37
CA MET A 48 5.10 12.04 -1.44
C MET A 48 4.44 10.67 -1.36
N ILE A 49 4.22 10.01 -2.50
CA ILE A 49 3.77 8.61 -2.55
C ILE A 49 4.78 7.72 -1.81
N GLY A 50 6.07 7.89 -2.09
CA GLY A 50 7.13 7.15 -1.40
C GLY A 50 7.12 7.30 0.12
N THR A 51 6.97 8.53 0.61
CA THR A 51 6.87 8.84 2.05
C THR A 51 5.65 8.19 2.68
N ARG A 52 4.50 8.23 2.00
CA ARG A 52 3.26 7.62 2.45
C ARG A 52 3.40 6.09 2.57
N GLU A 53 3.95 5.45 1.56
CA GLU A 53 4.18 4.00 1.55
C GLU A 53 5.18 3.58 2.64
N LEU A 54 6.24 4.36 2.83
CA LEU A 54 7.20 4.14 3.91
C LEU A 54 6.56 4.28 5.29
N LEU A 55 5.71 5.29 5.48
CA LEU A 55 4.99 5.49 6.74
C LEU A 55 4.06 4.31 7.05
N PHE A 56 3.23 3.88 6.09
CA PHE A 56 2.36 2.72 6.30
C PHE A 56 3.15 1.42 6.49
N GLY A 57 4.25 1.24 5.76
CA GLY A 57 5.16 0.12 5.95
C GLY A 57 5.74 0.08 7.37
N ALA A 58 6.24 1.22 7.86
CA ALA A 58 6.77 1.36 9.21
C ALA A 58 5.70 1.14 10.29
N LEU A 59 4.48 1.64 10.09
CA LEU A 59 3.36 1.43 11.01
C LEU A 59 2.95 -0.05 11.08
N LEU A 60 2.88 -0.74 9.93
CA LEU A 60 2.57 -2.17 9.88
C LEU A 60 3.66 -3.02 10.57
N LEU A 61 4.94 -2.72 10.30
CA LEU A 61 6.06 -3.45 10.92
C LEU A 61 6.21 -3.12 12.42
N GLY A 62 5.90 -1.89 12.82
CA GLY A 62 6.05 -1.39 14.19
C GLY A 62 4.86 -1.68 15.11
N ALA A 63 3.71 -2.11 14.59
CA ALA A 63 2.50 -2.34 15.37
C ALA A 63 2.63 -3.56 16.30
N LYS A 64 2.74 -3.30 17.61
CA LYS A 64 2.94 -4.34 18.64
C LYS A 64 1.63 -4.83 19.26
N THR A 65 0.61 -3.97 19.37
CA THR A 65 -0.67 -4.32 19.99
C THR A 65 -1.73 -4.72 18.96
N PRO A 66 -2.74 -5.52 19.31
CA PRO A 66 -3.85 -5.85 18.41
C PRO A 66 -4.58 -4.59 17.88
N GLU A 67 -4.76 -3.58 18.72
CA GLU A 67 -5.43 -2.32 18.38
C GLU A 67 -4.62 -1.52 17.35
N THR A 68 -3.31 -1.37 17.57
CA THR A 68 -2.41 -0.67 16.64
C THR A 68 -2.29 -1.41 15.31
N ARG A 69 -2.29 -2.75 15.34
CA ARG A 69 -2.29 -3.57 14.11
C ARG A 69 -3.57 -3.40 13.30
N ARG A 70 -4.74 -3.38 13.96
CA ARG A 70 -6.03 -3.10 13.31
C ARG A 70 -6.02 -1.73 12.65
N ALA A 71 -5.62 -0.70 13.39
CA ALA A 71 -5.56 0.66 12.88
C ALA A 71 -4.62 0.79 11.67
N ALA A 72 -3.41 0.22 11.76
CA ALA A 72 -2.44 0.26 10.67
C ALA A 72 -2.94 -0.46 9.41
N VAL A 73 -3.54 -1.65 9.56
CA VAL A 73 -4.10 -2.41 8.44
C VAL A 73 -5.27 -1.67 7.79
N LEU A 74 -6.20 -1.12 8.58
CA LEU A 74 -7.35 -0.39 8.05
C LEU A 74 -6.94 0.90 7.35
N ALA A 75 -6.05 1.69 7.96
CA ALA A 75 -5.57 2.93 7.37
C ALA A 75 -4.84 2.68 6.04
N SER A 76 -3.95 1.68 6.02
CA SER A 76 -3.25 1.28 4.80
C SER A 76 -4.22 0.79 3.72
N ALA A 77 -5.15 -0.10 4.07
CA ALA A 77 -6.10 -0.68 3.11
C ALA A 77 -7.07 0.37 2.54
N ALA A 78 -7.49 1.34 3.36
CA ALA A 78 -8.35 2.42 2.92
C ALA A 78 -7.67 3.29 1.86
N VAL A 79 -6.39 3.62 2.06
CA VAL A 79 -5.61 4.38 1.07
C VAL A 79 -5.43 3.57 -0.21
N ASP A 80 -5.07 2.28 -0.11
CA ASP A 80 -4.90 1.43 -1.29
C ASP A 80 -6.21 1.29 -2.10
N ALA A 81 -7.36 1.23 -1.42
CA ALA A 81 -8.66 1.20 -2.08
C ALA A 81 -9.00 2.53 -2.77
N LEU A 82 -8.66 3.66 -2.16
CA LEU A 82 -8.83 4.98 -2.79
C LEU A 82 -7.93 5.15 -4.01
N ASP A 83 -6.68 4.68 -3.93
CA ASP A 83 -5.74 4.69 -5.06
C ASP A 83 -6.26 3.82 -6.22
N LEU A 84 -6.86 2.67 -5.91
CA LEU A 84 -7.49 1.81 -6.91
C LEU A 84 -8.62 2.54 -7.64
N VAL A 85 -9.54 3.17 -6.89
CA VAL A 85 -10.67 3.92 -7.46
C VAL A 85 -10.17 5.11 -8.29
N ALA A 86 -9.20 5.86 -7.79
CA ALA A 86 -8.62 7.00 -8.50
C ALA A 86 -7.92 6.57 -9.80
N THR A 87 -7.22 5.44 -9.77
CA THR A 87 -6.55 4.88 -10.96
C THR A 87 -7.57 4.49 -12.03
N VAL A 88 -8.63 3.77 -11.65
CA VAL A 88 -9.71 3.38 -12.58
C VAL A 88 -10.40 4.61 -13.15
N TRP A 89 -10.73 5.59 -12.29
CA TRP A 89 -11.34 6.83 -12.72
C TRP A 89 -10.46 7.62 -13.71
N GLY A 90 -9.18 7.79 -13.40
CA GLY A 90 -8.23 8.48 -14.28
C GLY A 90 -8.03 7.75 -15.62
N TRP A 91 -8.10 6.43 -15.63
CA TRP A 91 -8.08 5.65 -16.87
C TRP A 91 -9.32 5.89 -17.73
N GLU A 92 -10.52 5.82 -17.14
CA GLU A 92 -11.79 6.07 -17.83
C GLU A 92 -11.87 7.51 -18.39
N MET A 93 -11.28 8.48 -17.69
CA MET A 93 -11.18 9.88 -18.14
C MET A 93 -10.09 10.12 -19.20
N GLY A 94 -9.27 9.11 -19.51
CA GLY A 94 -8.15 9.24 -20.45
C GLY A 94 -6.93 10.00 -19.89
N GLU A 95 -6.90 10.25 -18.57
CA GLU A 95 -5.79 10.90 -17.88
C GLU A 95 -4.62 9.94 -17.59
N VAL A 96 -4.90 8.63 -17.54
CA VAL A 96 -3.94 7.58 -17.25
C VAL A 96 -3.90 6.56 -18.39
N GLU A 97 -2.69 6.22 -18.87
CA GLU A 97 -2.52 5.18 -19.88
C GLU A 97 -2.92 3.79 -19.34
N GLY A 98 -3.57 2.96 -20.16
CA GLY A 98 -4.03 1.62 -19.77
C GLY A 98 -2.97 0.70 -19.17
N THR A 99 -1.72 0.75 -19.67
CA THR A 99 -0.60 -0.02 -19.08
C THR A 99 -0.32 0.41 -17.64
N THR A 100 -0.32 1.73 -17.40
CA THR A 100 -0.08 2.32 -16.08
C THR A 100 -1.24 2.02 -15.14
N ALA A 101 -2.47 2.17 -15.63
CA ALA A 101 -3.68 1.83 -14.89
C ALA A 101 -3.69 0.35 -14.47
N GLY A 102 -3.30 -0.57 -15.36
CA GLY A 102 -3.20 -2.00 -15.07
C GLY A 102 -2.22 -2.32 -13.94
N VAL A 103 -1.03 -1.72 -13.95
CA VAL A 103 0.00 -1.94 -12.90
C VAL A 103 -0.48 -1.43 -11.54
N PHE A 104 -1.00 -0.20 -11.48
CA PHE A 104 -1.52 0.37 -10.22
C PHE A 104 -2.72 -0.42 -9.68
N THR A 105 -3.65 -0.78 -10.56
CA THR A 105 -4.84 -1.56 -10.20
C THR A 105 -4.43 -2.93 -9.63
N PHE A 106 -3.46 -3.61 -10.26
CA PHE A 106 -2.93 -4.87 -9.78
C PHE A 106 -2.26 -4.73 -8.40
N ALA A 107 -1.35 -3.75 -8.25
CA ALA A 107 -0.63 -3.52 -7.00
C ALA A 107 -1.57 -3.17 -5.84
N ALA A 108 -2.51 -2.25 -6.07
CA ALA A 108 -3.52 -1.86 -5.08
C ALA A 108 -4.42 -3.04 -4.70
N SER A 109 -4.88 -3.81 -5.69
CA SER A 109 -5.68 -5.03 -5.44
C SER A 109 -4.91 -6.06 -4.62
N ALA A 110 -3.65 -6.32 -4.96
CA ALA A 110 -2.80 -7.23 -4.20
C ALA A 110 -2.57 -6.75 -2.76
N SER A 111 -2.39 -5.45 -2.55
CA SER A 111 -2.24 -4.82 -1.25
C SER A 111 -3.50 -4.97 -0.38
N VAL A 112 -4.68 -4.68 -0.95
CA VAL A 112 -5.98 -4.87 -0.28
C VAL A 112 -6.23 -6.34 0.07
N LEU A 113 -5.89 -7.26 -0.84
CA LEU A 113 -5.99 -8.71 -0.58
C LEU A 113 -5.06 -9.14 0.57
N LEU A 114 -3.81 -8.67 0.58
CA LEU A 114 -2.87 -8.95 1.68
C LEU A 114 -3.36 -8.36 3.01
N ALA A 115 -3.96 -7.17 3.00
CA ALA A 115 -4.58 -6.58 4.17
C ALA A 115 -5.77 -7.42 4.67
N GLY A 116 -6.64 -7.91 3.77
CA GLY A 116 -7.73 -8.81 4.12
C GLY A 116 -7.25 -10.16 4.68
N LEU A 117 -6.18 -10.72 4.11
CA LEU A 117 -5.53 -11.92 4.63
C LEU A 117 -4.91 -11.68 6.01
N ALA A 118 -4.26 -10.53 6.21
CA ALA A 118 -3.74 -10.12 7.51
C ALA A 118 -4.89 -9.99 8.53
N TRP A 119 -6.00 -9.37 8.14
CA TRP A 119 -7.19 -9.23 8.98
C TRP A 119 -7.72 -10.57 9.48
N LYS A 120 -7.85 -11.55 8.57
CA LYS A 120 -8.33 -12.90 8.87
C LYS A 120 -7.32 -13.71 9.69
N LYS A 121 -6.04 -13.77 9.26
CA LYS A 121 -5.03 -14.66 9.87
C LYS A 121 -4.44 -14.13 11.17
N ALA A 122 -4.38 -12.81 11.35
CA ALA A 122 -3.94 -12.20 12.61
C ALA A 122 -5.08 -12.08 13.64
N GLY A 123 -6.28 -12.61 13.35
CA GLY A 123 -7.43 -12.58 14.26
C GLY A 123 -7.94 -11.17 14.55
N LEU A 124 -7.64 -10.20 13.67
CA LEU A 124 -7.98 -8.80 13.88
C LEU A 124 -9.49 -8.58 13.81
N GLY A 125 -10.25 -9.43 13.12
CA GLY A 125 -11.71 -9.39 13.12
C GLY A 125 -12.40 -10.02 14.33
N ALA A 126 -11.67 -10.70 15.23
CA ALA A 126 -12.29 -11.32 16.41
C ALA A 126 -12.62 -10.25 17.47
N LEU A 127 -13.90 -9.93 17.62
CA LEU A 127 -14.40 -9.18 18.77
C LEU A 127 -14.26 -10.07 20.01
N LYS A 128 -13.44 -9.66 20.98
CA LYS A 128 -13.57 -10.24 22.33
C LYS A 128 -14.94 -9.84 22.83
N SER A 129 -15.84 -10.81 22.98
CA SER A 129 -17.04 -10.68 23.79
C SER A 129 -16.61 -10.16 25.17
N VAL A 130 -16.78 -8.87 25.41
CA VAL A 130 -16.75 -8.33 26.77
C VAL A 130 -17.99 -8.91 27.43
N LYS A 131 -17.82 -9.95 28.26
CA LYS A 131 -18.85 -10.32 29.21
C LYS A 131 -18.96 -9.12 30.17
N MET A 132 -20.04 -8.36 30.02
CA MET A 132 -20.54 -7.48 31.08
C MET A 132 -20.98 -8.33 32.27
#